data_AF-A0A7W1DBB0-F1
#
_entry.id   AF-A0A7W1DBB0-F1
#
_cell.length_a   1.000
_cell.length_b   1.000
_cell.length_c   1.000
_cell.angle_alpha   90.00
_cell.angle_beta   90.00
_cell.angle_gamma   90.00
#
_symmetry.space_group_name_H-M   'P 1'
#
loop_
_entity.id
_entity.type
_entity.pdbx_description
1 polymer ?
#
loop_
_entity_poly.entity_id
_entity_poly.type
_entity_poly.pdbx_seq_one_letter_code
_entity_poly.pdbx_strand_id
1 'polypeptide(L)'
;MKNHLFSQNSLGLNFVAIGGGNGLSTLLSGLKRFVKAQDSEAVWLENLSVIVAVSDDGGSSGRLRDELQMPPPGDIRNCMVALSEDSHLLSQLFQYRFRGSGHLGGHSFGNLFLAALSEITGDFAEAV
;
A
#
# COMPACT_ATOMS: atom_id res chain seq x y z
N MET A 1 -14.45 -35.77 11.08
CA MET A 1 -14.56 -34.31 11.31
C MET A 1 -14.57 -33.62 9.95
N LYS A 2 -15.74 -33.21 9.46
CA LYS A 2 -15.93 -32.47 8.20
C LYS A 2 -16.56 -31.12 8.53
N ASN A 3 -15.79 -30.24 9.15
CA ASN A 3 -16.20 -28.86 9.41
C ASN A 3 -15.07 -27.98 8.86
N HIS A 4 -15.28 -27.37 7.69
CA HIS A 4 -15.15 -25.93 7.46
C HIS A 4 -15.07 -25.58 5.96
N LEU A 5 -16.03 -24.75 5.55
CA LEU A 5 -15.90 -23.66 4.58
C LEU A 5 -15.79 -23.98 3.08
N PHE A 6 -16.67 -24.82 2.56
CA PHE A 6 -17.12 -24.66 1.17
C PHE A 6 -18.64 -24.67 1.15
N SER A 7 -19.22 -23.51 1.49
CA SER A 7 -20.63 -23.22 1.25
C SER A 7 -20.89 -23.31 -0.25
N GLN A 8 -21.93 -24.05 -0.65
CA GLN A 8 -22.38 -24.20 -2.04
C GLN A 8 -23.09 -22.94 -2.58
N ASN A 9 -22.54 -21.75 -2.28
CA ASN A 9 -22.89 -20.50 -2.94
C ASN A 9 -21.57 -19.76 -3.15
N SER A 10 -21.18 -19.56 -4.42
CA SER A 10 -19.93 -18.98 -4.88
C SER A 10 -19.83 -17.47 -4.59
N LEU A 11 -19.86 -17.09 -3.31
CA LEU A 11 -19.63 -15.72 -2.88
C LEU A 11 -18.12 -15.54 -2.65
N GLY A 12 -17.53 -14.52 -3.26
CA GLY A 12 -16.10 -14.25 -3.17
C GLY A 12 -15.63 -14.04 -1.73
N LEU A 13 -14.35 -14.28 -1.49
CA LEU A 13 -13.77 -14.17 -0.15
C LEU A 13 -13.53 -12.70 0.22
N ASN A 14 -13.81 -12.35 1.48
CA ASN A 14 -13.33 -11.11 2.08
C ASN A 14 -12.00 -11.39 2.78
N PHE A 15 -10.93 -10.79 2.28
CA PHE A 15 -9.57 -11.03 2.78
C PHE A 15 -9.02 -9.77 3.46
N VAL A 16 -8.45 -9.93 4.66
CA VAL A 16 -7.75 -8.86 5.37
C VAL A 16 -6.27 -9.23 5.50
N ALA A 17 -5.40 -8.45 4.87
CA ALA A 17 -3.95 -8.56 5.02
C ALA A 17 -3.46 -7.57 6.09
N ILE A 18 -2.66 -8.04 7.05
CA ILE A 18 -2.14 -7.23 8.15
C ILE A 18 -0.62 -7.37 8.17
N GLY A 19 0.12 -6.26 8.21
CA GLY A 19 1.57 -6.28 8.27
C GLY A 19 2.20 -4.93 7.91
N GLY A 20 3.46 -4.95 7.49
CA GLY A 20 4.20 -3.77 7.01
C GLY A 20 5.36 -4.18 6.11
N GLY A 21 6.13 -3.21 5.65
CA GLY A 21 7.32 -3.44 4.85
C GLY A 21 7.07 -4.11 3.50
N ASN A 22 8.17 -4.61 2.94
CA ASN A 22 8.19 -5.23 1.61
C ASN A 22 7.45 -6.57 1.55
N GLY A 23 7.33 -7.28 2.67
CA GLY A 23 6.62 -8.57 2.73
C GLY A 23 5.14 -8.40 2.41
N LEU A 24 4.49 -7.40 3.03
CA LEU A 24 3.09 -7.10 2.77
C LEU A 24 2.89 -6.61 1.33
N SER A 25 3.70 -5.68 0.83
CA SER A 25 3.55 -5.16 -0.55
C SER A 25 3.77 -6.25 -1.62
N THR A 26 4.67 -7.21 -1.37
CA THR A 26 4.89 -8.36 -2.26
C THR A 26 3.67 -9.28 -2.29
N LEU A 27 3.12 -9.60 -1.11
CA LEU A 27 1.90 -10.39 -1.00
C LEU A 27 0.73 -9.71 -1.75
N LEU A 28 0.53 -8.41 -1.55
CA LEU A 28 -0.55 -7.65 -2.18
C LEU A 28 -0.41 -7.60 -3.72
N SER A 29 0.82 -7.46 -4.23
CA SER A 29 1.10 -7.50 -5.68
C SER A 29 0.69 -8.83 -6.32
N GLY A 30 0.76 -9.93 -5.55
CA GLY A 30 0.25 -11.23 -5.94
C GLY A 30 -1.27 -11.32 -5.81
N LEU A 31 -1.81 -10.96 -4.64
CA LEU A 31 -3.23 -11.09 -4.30
C LEU A 31 -4.16 -10.25 -5.19
N LYS A 32 -3.70 -9.10 -5.69
CA LYS A 32 -4.53 -8.20 -6.49
C LYS A 32 -5.17 -8.88 -7.71
N ARG A 33 -4.51 -9.88 -8.30
CA ARG A 33 -5.03 -10.62 -9.46
C ARG A 33 -6.29 -11.43 -9.16
N PHE A 34 -6.55 -11.74 -7.88
CA PHE A 34 -7.71 -12.51 -7.46
C PHE A 34 -8.89 -11.61 -7.08
N VAL A 35 -8.68 -10.29 -6.97
CA VAL A 35 -9.74 -9.33 -6.64
C VAL A 35 -10.72 -9.22 -7.81
N LYS A 36 -12.00 -9.51 -7.56
CA LYS A 36 -13.08 -9.53 -8.56
C LYS A 36 -12.83 -10.48 -9.73
N ALA A 37 -12.03 -11.53 -9.53
CA ALA A 37 -11.66 -12.52 -10.54
C ALA A 37 -12.67 -13.70 -10.65
N GLN A 38 -13.94 -13.47 -10.32
CA GLN A 38 -14.97 -14.52 -10.20
C GLN A 38 -15.15 -15.38 -11.46
N ASP A 39 -14.94 -14.78 -12.64
CA ASP A 39 -15.15 -15.41 -13.94
C ASP A 39 -13.88 -16.12 -14.45
N SER A 40 -12.72 -15.88 -13.82
CA SER A 40 -11.42 -16.39 -14.27
C SER A 40 -10.73 -17.34 -13.29
N GLU A 41 -11.11 -17.34 -12.02
CA GLU A 41 -10.42 -18.08 -10.96
C GLU A 41 -11.38 -18.91 -10.11
N ALA A 42 -11.01 -20.15 -9.78
CA ALA A 42 -11.80 -21.00 -8.88
C ALA A 42 -11.88 -20.45 -7.44
N VAL A 43 -10.89 -19.64 -7.04
CA VAL A 43 -10.86 -18.89 -5.78
C VAL A 43 -10.65 -17.43 -6.13
N TRP A 44 -11.57 -16.56 -5.69
CA TRP A 44 -11.52 -15.13 -5.96
C TRP A 44 -11.90 -14.33 -4.71
N LEU A 45 -11.46 -13.07 -4.67
CA LEU A 45 -11.67 -12.14 -3.57
C LEU A 45 -12.75 -11.12 -3.95
N GLU A 46 -13.82 -11.04 -3.17
CA GLU A 46 -14.82 -9.96 -3.28
C GLU A 46 -14.20 -8.64 -2.79
N ASN A 47 -13.55 -8.68 -1.62
CA ASN A 47 -12.85 -7.55 -1.03
C ASN A 47 -11.46 -7.95 -0.56
N LEU A 48 -10.50 -7.04 -0.78
CA LEU A 48 -9.16 -7.09 -0.20
C LEU A 48 -8.96 -5.82 0.62
N SER A 49 -8.92 -5.97 1.95
CA SER A 49 -8.61 -4.89 2.88
C SER A 49 -7.20 -5.06 3.44
N VAL A 50 -6.53 -3.95 3.73
CA VAL A 50 -5.15 -3.95 4.21
C VAL A 50 -5.02 -3.08 5.46
N ILE A 51 -4.41 -3.64 6.50
CA ILE A 51 -4.00 -2.91 7.69
C ILE A 51 -2.48 -2.82 7.67
N VAL A 52 -1.97 -1.62 7.49
CA VAL A 52 -0.54 -1.35 7.35
C VAL A 52 0.00 -0.81 8.67
N ALA A 53 0.94 -1.54 9.27
CA ALA A 53 1.77 -1.04 10.35
C ALA A 53 2.73 0.01 9.78
N VAL A 54 2.66 1.24 10.29
CA VAL A 54 3.52 2.36 9.90
C VAL A 54 4.78 2.38 10.78
N SER A 55 5.68 1.44 10.53
CA SER A 55 6.91 1.28 11.34
C SER A 55 8.18 1.81 10.68
N ASP A 56 8.10 2.22 9.42
CA ASP A 56 9.25 2.62 8.59
C ASP A 56 9.91 3.92 9.10
N ASP A 57 10.99 3.81 9.89
CA ASP A 57 11.65 4.96 10.54
C ASP A 57 12.94 5.43 9.82
N GLY A 58 13.29 4.82 8.69
CA GLY A 58 14.50 5.12 7.93
C GLY A 58 14.33 6.06 6.73
N GLY A 59 15.43 6.73 6.36
CA GLY A 59 15.56 7.45 5.09
C GLY A 59 14.51 8.54 4.88
N SER A 60 13.79 8.47 3.75
CA SER A 60 12.78 9.47 3.40
C SER A 60 11.57 9.48 4.35
N SER A 61 11.19 8.33 4.92
CA SER A 61 10.02 8.22 5.80
C SER A 61 10.36 8.79 7.18
N GLY A 62 11.53 8.44 7.72
CA GLY A 62 12.05 8.99 8.98
C GLY A 62 12.19 10.51 8.94
N ARG A 63 12.82 11.07 7.89
CA ARG A 63 12.95 12.53 7.76
C ARG A 63 11.62 13.27 7.76
N LEU A 64 10.61 12.77 7.04
CA LEU A 64 9.28 13.39 7.03
C LEU A 64 8.56 13.27 8.38
N ARG A 65 8.72 12.14 9.06
CA ARG A 65 8.21 11.97 10.42
C ARG A 65 8.85 12.99 11.37
N ASP A 66 10.16 13.19 11.29
CA ASP A 66 10.88 14.11 12.17
C ASP A 66 10.55 15.59 11.84
N GLU A 67 10.52 15.95 10.56
CA GLU A 67 10.31 17.32 10.10
C GLU A 67 8.84 17.78 10.15
N LEU A 68 7.91 16.89 9.81
CA LEU A 68 6.47 17.22 9.68
C LEU A 68 5.59 16.60 10.77
N GLN A 69 6.17 15.83 11.70
CA GLN A 69 5.44 15.18 12.80
C GLN A 69 4.27 14.29 12.32
N MET A 70 4.41 13.69 11.13
CA MET A 70 3.42 12.79 10.51
C MET A 70 3.78 11.30 10.70
N PRO A 71 2.81 10.37 10.57
CA PRO A 71 3.12 8.95 10.47
C PRO A 71 4.07 8.67 9.28
N PRO A 72 5.02 7.73 9.41
CA PRO A 72 5.94 7.43 8.31
C PRO A 72 5.20 6.84 7.10
N PRO A 73 5.25 7.48 5.91
CA PRO A 73 4.40 7.10 4.78
C PRO A 73 4.91 5.90 3.97
N GLY A 74 6.13 5.42 4.21
CA GLY A 74 6.83 4.48 3.33
C GLY A 74 6.13 3.14 3.13
N ASP A 75 5.68 2.50 4.21
CA ASP A 75 5.01 1.20 4.17
C ASP A 75 3.68 1.28 3.42
N ILE A 76 2.87 2.30 3.71
CA ILE A 76 1.59 2.55 3.04
C ILE A 76 1.81 2.85 1.57
N ARG A 77 2.78 3.73 1.22
CA ARG A 77 3.14 4.02 -0.17
C ARG A 77 3.43 2.74 -0.94
N ASN A 78 4.22 1.82 -0.39
CA ASN A 78 4.54 0.56 -1.05
C ASN A 78 3.31 -0.31 -1.26
N CYS A 79 2.39 -0.36 -0.29
CA CYS A 79 1.12 -1.08 -0.43
C CYS A 79 0.21 -0.46 -1.49
N MET A 80 0.11 0.88 -1.55
CA MET A 80 -0.64 1.59 -2.59
C MET A 80 -0.11 1.28 -3.99
N VAL A 81 1.21 1.30 -4.17
CA VAL A 81 1.85 0.95 -5.45
C VAL A 81 1.61 -0.52 -5.80
N ALA A 82 1.67 -1.43 -4.83
CA ALA A 82 1.39 -2.84 -5.07
C ALA A 82 -0.05 -3.06 -5.58
N LEU A 83 -1.02 -2.35 -4.98
CA LEU A 83 -2.44 -2.44 -5.31
C LEU A 83 -2.88 -1.55 -6.49
N SER A 84 -2.05 -0.62 -6.95
CA SER A 84 -2.43 0.26 -8.06
C SER A 84 -2.68 -0.52 -9.35
N GLU A 85 -3.76 -0.14 -10.04
CA GLU A 85 -4.04 -0.55 -11.41
C GLU A 85 -3.04 0.11 -12.38
N ASP A 86 -2.77 -0.59 -13.48
CA ASP A 86 -1.57 -0.60 -14.34
C ASP A 86 -1.14 0.72 -15.03
N SER A 87 -1.23 1.87 -14.37
CA SER A 87 -0.55 3.10 -14.81
C SER A 87 0.94 3.00 -14.46
N HIS A 88 1.69 2.31 -15.32
CA HIS A 88 3.13 2.12 -15.18
C HIS A 88 3.86 3.43 -14.85
N LEU A 89 3.44 4.56 -15.45
CA LEU A 89 4.02 5.88 -15.18
C LEU A 89 3.73 6.37 -13.75
N LEU A 90 2.50 6.22 -13.25
CA LEU A 90 2.15 6.66 -11.90
C LEU A 90 2.85 5.82 -10.84
N SER A 91 2.92 4.50 -11.04
CA SER A 91 3.67 3.60 -10.16
C SER A 91 5.16 3.94 -10.16
N GLN A 92 5.72 4.32 -11.31
CA GLN A 92 7.11 4.81 -11.41
C GLN A 92 7.30 6.14 -10.67
N LEU A 93 6.37 7.08 -10.79
CA LEU A 93 6.42 8.35 -10.05
C LEU A 93 6.38 8.12 -8.55
N PHE A 94 5.46 7.31 -8.05
CA PHE A 94 5.38 7.01 -6.61
C PHE A 94 6.62 6.30 -6.08
N GLN A 95 7.25 5.45 -6.89
CA GLN A 95 8.51 4.78 -6.55
C GLN A 95 9.76 5.64 -6.77
N TYR A 96 9.64 6.79 -7.45
CA TYR A 96 10.79 7.61 -7.80
C TYR A 96 11.49 8.11 -6.54
N ARG A 97 12.83 8.01 -6.55
CA ARG A 97 13.71 8.54 -5.51
C ARG A 97 14.61 9.61 -6.13
N PHE A 98 14.55 10.81 -5.56
CA PHE A 98 15.39 11.92 -5.98
C PHE A 98 16.87 11.56 -5.77
N ARG A 99 17.66 11.76 -6.82
CA ARG A 99 19.12 11.57 -6.79
C ARG A 99 19.80 12.88 -6.40
N GLY A 100 21.03 12.78 -5.89
CA GLY A 100 21.86 13.92 -5.53
C GLY A 100 22.02 14.11 -4.02
N SER A 101 22.82 15.10 -3.64
CA SER A 101 23.25 15.39 -2.26
C SER A 101 22.56 16.61 -1.63
N GLY A 102 21.60 17.23 -2.32
CA GLY A 102 20.81 18.34 -1.78
C GLY A 102 19.68 17.87 -0.85
N HIS A 103 18.83 18.80 -0.40
CA HIS A 103 17.73 18.52 0.55
C HIS A 103 16.73 17.47 0.04
N LEU A 104 16.44 17.47 -1.26
CA LEU A 104 15.60 16.44 -1.88
C LEU A 104 16.33 15.09 -2.02
N GLY A 105 17.66 15.05 -1.89
CA GLY A 105 18.48 13.86 -2.05
C GLY A 105 17.99 12.69 -1.20
N GLY A 106 17.63 11.60 -1.86
CA GLY A 106 17.12 10.39 -1.20
C GLY A 106 15.66 10.45 -0.78
N HIS A 107 14.91 11.55 -0.97
CA HIS A 107 13.46 11.53 -0.77
C HIS A 107 12.77 10.66 -1.84
N SER A 108 11.72 9.96 -1.43
CA SER A 108 10.77 9.35 -2.38
C SER A 108 9.73 10.40 -2.76
N PHE A 109 9.44 10.53 -4.06
CA PHE A 109 8.34 11.41 -4.51
C PHE A 109 7.01 10.96 -3.92
N GLY A 110 6.70 9.65 -3.91
CA GLY A 110 5.48 9.14 -3.29
C GLY A 110 5.35 9.49 -1.81
N ASN A 111 6.45 9.54 -1.07
CA ASN A 111 6.42 10.00 0.32
C ASN A 111 6.12 11.50 0.44
N LEU A 112 6.72 12.33 -0.42
CA LEU A 112 6.44 13.77 -0.46
C LEU A 112 5.01 14.06 -0.89
N PHE A 113 4.48 13.29 -1.85
CA PHE A 113 3.10 13.36 -2.29
C PHE A 113 2.13 13.08 -1.13
N LEU A 114 2.36 11.98 -0.38
CA LEU A 114 1.52 11.63 0.76
C LEU A 114 1.64 12.64 1.90
N ALA A 115 2.83 13.21 2.14
CA ALA A 115 3.01 14.29 3.10
C ALA A 115 2.19 15.53 2.72
N ALA A 116 2.31 16.00 1.48
CA ALA A 116 1.55 17.14 1.00
C ALA A 116 0.04 16.88 1.02
N LEU A 117 -0.39 15.67 0.65
CA LEU A 117 -1.81 15.30 0.69
C LEU A 117 -2.33 15.28 2.12
N SER A 118 -1.58 14.75 3.08
CA SER A 118 -1.91 14.76 4.50
C SER A 118 -2.01 16.17 5.09
N GLU A 119 -1.18 17.11 4.63
CA GLU A 119 -1.29 18.52 5.05
C GLU A 119 -2.54 19.19 4.47
N ILE A 120 -2.91 18.85 3.22
CA ILE A 120 -4.10 19.41 2.56
C ILE A 120 -5.40 18.87 3.19
N THR A 121 -5.46 17.57 3.48
CA THR A 121 -6.61 16.94 4.13
C THR A 121 -6.68 17.27 5.62
N GLY A 122 -5.54 17.55 6.24
CA GLY A 122 -5.42 17.73 7.69
C GLY A 122 -5.44 16.42 8.48
N ASP A 123 -5.53 15.28 7.80
CA ASP A 123 -5.52 13.95 8.40
C ASP A 123 -4.87 12.93 7.45
N PHE A 124 -3.95 12.12 8.00
CA PHE A 124 -3.19 11.15 7.23
C PHE A 124 -4.04 9.95 6.79
N ALA A 125 -5.04 9.56 7.56
CA ALA A 125 -5.92 8.45 7.18
C ALA A 125 -6.90 8.88 6.08
N GLU A 126 -7.35 10.14 6.07
CA GLU A 126 -8.14 10.71 4.98
C GLU A 126 -7.35 10.87 3.68
N ALA A 127 -6.03 11.10 3.78
CA ALA A 127 -5.14 11.21 2.63
C ALA A 127 -4.88 9.88 1.88
N VAL A 128 -5.13 8.73 2.51
CA VAL A 128 -4.80 7.38 2.01
C VAL A 128 -6.04 6.65 1.53
#